data_AF-A0A7I4CKD7-F1
#
_entry.id   AF-A0A7I4CKD7-F1
#
_cell.length_a   1.000
_cell.length_b   1.000
_cell.length_c   1.000
_cell.angle_alpha   90.00
_cell.angle_beta   90.00
_cell.angle_gamma   90.00
#
_symmetry.space_group_name_H-M   'P 1'
#
loop_
_entity.id
_entity.type
_entity.pdbx_description
1 polymer ?
#
loop_
_entity_poly.entity_id
_entity_poly.type
_entity_poly.pdbx_seq_one_letter_code
_entity_poly.pdbx_strand_id
1 'polypeptide(L)'
;MVTCEAVGRTGHLVDERMGGRTVQRRELAPSLFRKKLTQEVQRKLQKALDFPAQRGELLRQLFTDVALEVDARAQERLYGSPQAADGVENCGFMTANGTFPRVCFYEVFAQHYAQVPEDGKEILPLFLQLWSQSFVSQIFALLFHRWLFEIPRQESEGSLRYSTAFVEGASNIFWIDLQSNVRRFYSMFNYTFEEVVLDNGRLSSFPIQARQDLLLLLSRYMLYYEPADRLRYYLKNFPKTGNVVLEPADMFVTELTDQVWSCGQLQVHD
;
A
#
# COMPACT_ATOMS: atom_id res chain seq x y z
N MET A 1 -15.48 -62.65 6.52
CA MET A 1 -16.94 -62.53 6.33
C MET A 1 -17.30 -61.12 6.75
N VAL A 2 -17.53 -60.27 5.75
CA VAL A 2 -17.84 -58.84 5.88
C VAL A 2 -19.35 -58.72 6.06
N THR A 3 -19.82 -57.94 7.03
CA THR A 3 -21.21 -57.49 7.08
C THR A 3 -21.23 -55.98 6.93
N CYS A 4 -21.73 -55.56 5.77
CA CYS A 4 -22.24 -54.23 5.48
C CYS A 4 -23.41 -53.89 6.41
N GLU A 5 -23.45 -52.66 6.90
CA GLU A 5 -24.68 -51.85 6.87
C GLU A 5 -24.28 -50.41 6.56
N ALA A 6 -24.83 -49.93 5.44
CA ALA A 6 -24.81 -48.55 5.00
C ALA A 6 -26.24 -48.01 5.12
N VAL A 7 -26.34 -46.71 5.45
CA VAL A 7 -27.41 -45.71 5.24
C VAL A 7 -27.22 -44.72 6.40
N GLY A 8 -26.92 -43.44 6.25
CA GLY A 8 -27.14 -42.53 5.13
C GLY A 8 -27.65 -41.23 5.75
N ARG A 9 -26.76 -40.26 5.98
CA ARG A 9 -27.11 -38.85 6.14
C ARG A 9 -26.07 -37.98 5.44
N THR A 10 -26.41 -37.67 4.20
CA THR A 10 -25.92 -36.53 3.42
C THR A 10 -26.19 -35.24 4.17
N GLY A 11 -25.16 -34.41 4.34
CA GLY A 11 -25.29 -33.07 4.93
C GLY A 11 -23.99 -32.29 4.81
N HIS A 12 -23.84 -31.63 3.67
CA HIS A 12 -22.94 -30.52 3.35
C HIS A 12 -21.44 -30.61 3.70
N LEU A 13 -20.67 -30.87 2.65
CA LEU A 13 -19.42 -30.16 2.35
C LEU A 13 -19.52 -28.68 2.72
N VAL A 14 -18.75 -28.25 3.73
CA VAL A 14 -18.28 -26.87 3.82
C VAL A 14 -16.80 -26.93 3.45
N ASP A 15 -16.56 -26.65 2.17
CA ASP A 15 -15.24 -26.42 1.60
C ASP A 15 -14.68 -25.15 2.26
N GLU A 16 -13.78 -25.28 3.24
CA GLU A 16 -13.04 -24.17 3.85
C GLU A 16 -12.01 -23.61 2.86
N ARG A 17 -12.50 -23.05 1.74
CA ARG A 17 -11.74 -22.17 0.84
C ARG A 17 -12.04 -20.72 1.16
N MET A 18 -11.52 -20.23 2.28
CA MET A 18 -11.10 -18.84 2.41
C MET A 18 -9.57 -18.88 2.49
N GLY A 19 -8.78 -18.49 1.50
CA GLY A 19 -9.00 -17.46 0.50
C GLY A 19 -7.62 -16.90 0.17
N GLY A 20 -6.67 -17.77 -0.19
CA GLY A 20 -5.42 -17.36 -0.82
C GLY A 20 -5.75 -16.93 -2.25
N ARG A 21 -6.41 -15.78 -2.42
CA ARG A 21 -6.55 -15.17 -3.73
C ARG A 21 -5.17 -14.63 -4.07
N THR A 22 -4.43 -15.35 -4.90
CA THR A 22 -3.34 -14.73 -5.66
C THR A 22 -4.01 -13.65 -6.51
N VAL A 23 -3.93 -12.40 -6.06
CA VAL A 23 -4.56 -11.28 -6.76
C VAL A 23 -3.77 -11.09 -8.06
N GLN A 24 -4.24 -11.68 -9.16
CA GLN A 24 -3.71 -11.37 -10.49
C GLN A 24 -4.07 -9.92 -10.82
N ARG A 25 -3.26 -8.97 -10.37
CA ARG A 25 -3.40 -7.56 -10.76
C ARG A 25 -3.01 -7.46 -12.22
N ARG A 26 -3.93 -6.92 -13.04
CA ARG A 26 -3.72 -6.71 -14.46
C ARG A 26 -2.42 -5.93 -14.70
N GLU A 27 -1.50 -6.54 -15.44
CA GLU A 27 -0.27 -5.87 -15.80
C GLU A 27 -0.53 -4.68 -16.73
N LEU A 28 0.10 -3.54 -16.44
CA LEU A 28 0.09 -2.39 -17.33
C LEU A 28 0.88 -2.74 -18.60
N ALA A 29 0.22 -2.65 -19.74
CA ALA A 29 0.91 -2.72 -21.02
C ALA A 29 1.89 -1.52 -21.15
N PRO A 30 3.07 -1.71 -21.77
CA PRO A 30 3.92 -0.60 -22.14
C PRO A 30 3.18 0.37 -23.07
N SER A 31 3.08 1.64 -22.68
CA SER A 31 2.45 2.67 -23.50
C SER A 31 3.22 3.99 -23.44
N LEU A 32 3.19 4.75 -24.54
CA LEU A 32 3.77 6.09 -24.60
C LEU A 32 3.15 7.04 -23.58
N PHE A 33 1.87 6.84 -23.26
CA PHE A 33 1.16 7.62 -22.25
C PHE A 33 1.77 7.40 -20.85
N ARG A 34 2.02 6.13 -20.48
CA ARG A 34 2.68 5.77 -19.22
C ARG A 34 4.07 6.41 -19.08
N LYS A 35 4.87 6.37 -20.15
CA LYS A 35 6.20 6.99 -20.16
C LYS A 35 6.15 8.52 -20.02
N LYS A 36 5.15 9.18 -20.62
CA LYS A 36 4.95 10.62 -20.45
C LYS A 36 4.57 10.98 -19.01
N LEU A 37 3.74 10.16 -18.35
CA LEU A 37 3.38 10.39 -16.95
C LEU A 37 4.60 10.35 -16.03
N THR A 38 5.51 9.40 -16.23
CA THR A 38 6.72 9.28 -15.39
C THR A 38 7.70 10.43 -15.63
N GLN A 39 7.85 10.84 -16.89
CA GLN A 39 8.59 12.06 -17.26
C GLN A 39 8.01 13.33 -16.62
N GLU A 40 6.69 13.44 -16.48
CA GLU A 40 6.08 14.58 -15.79
C GLU A 40 6.38 14.61 -14.28
N VAL A 41 6.44 13.44 -13.62
CA VAL A 41 6.88 13.35 -12.22
C VAL A 41 8.32 13.84 -12.10
N GLN A 42 9.22 13.32 -12.94
CA GLN A 42 10.62 13.73 -12.97
C GLN A 42 10.77 15.24 -13.21
N ARG A 43 10.04 15.78 -14.18
CA ARG A 43 10.04 17.22 -14.50
C ARG A 43 9.60 18.07 -13.32
N LYS A 44 8.56 17.65 -12.57
CA LYS A 44 8.07 18.37 -11.39
C LYS A 44 9.06 18.31 -10.22
N LEU A 45 9.69 17.16 -9.98
CA LEU A 45 10.75 17.03 -8.99
C LEU A 45 11.97 17.91 -9.33
N GLN A 46 12.41 17.91 -10.60
CA GLN A 46 13.49 18.76 -11.05
C GLN A 46 13.15 20.25 -10.89
N LYS A 47 11.93 20.65 -11.27
CA LYS A 47 11.47 22.03 -11.06
C LYS A 47 11.47 22.41 -9.57
N ALA A 48 11.13 21.49 -8.67
CA ALA A 48 11.18 21.75 -7.23
C ALA A 48 12.63 21.97 -6.72
N LEU A 49 13.63 21.34 -7.34
CA LEU A 49 15.04 21.61 -7.06
C LEU A 49 15.46 22.99 -7.58
N ASP A 50 15.13 23.27 -8.84
CA ASP A 50 15.54 24.48 -9.55
C ASP A 50 14.93 25.77 -8.95
N PHE A 51 13.76 25.68 -8.31
CA PHE A 51 13.04 26.82 -7.74
C PHE A 51 12.83 26.67 -6.22
N PRO A 52 13.86 26.91 -5.37
CA PRO A 52 13.77 26.75 -3.92
C PRO A 52 12.62 27.52 -3.26
N ALA A 53 12.34 28.73 -3.73
CA ALA A 53 11.29 29.59 -3.17
C ALA A 53 9.85 29.03 -3.37
N GLN A 54 9.64 28.20 -4.40
CA GLN A 54 8.34 27.59 -4.70
C GLN A 54 8.29 26.09 -4.39
N ARG A 55 9.39 25.54 -3.85
CA ARG A 55 9.59 24.10 -3.69
C ARG A 55 8.48 23.41 -2.93
N GLY A 56 8.08 23.94 -1.78
CA GLY A 56 7.01 23.34 -0.97
C GLY A 56 5.68 23.25 -1.71
N GLU A 57 5.33 24.30 -2.45
CA GLU A 57 4.09 24.34 -3.24
C GLU A 57 4.15 23.37 -4.43
N LEU A 58 5.29 23.31 -5.13
CA LEU A 58 5.49 22.36 -6.24
C LEU A 58 5.39 20.90 -5.78
N LEU A 59 5.94 20.58 -4.60
CA LEU A 59 5.86 19.25 -4.01
C LEU A 59 4.43 18.92 -3.55
N ARG A 60 3.72 19.88 -2.94
CA ARG A 60 2.30 19.72 -2.58
C ARG A 60 1.42 19.46 -3.82
N GLN A 61 1.67 20.20 -4.89
CA GLN A 61 0.98 19.99 -6.18
C GLN A 61 1.27 18.60 -6.73
N LEU A 62 2.53 18.17 -6.75
CA LEU A 62 2.91 16.83 -7.21
C LEU A 62 2.24 15.74 -6.38
N PHE A 63 2.21 15.86 -5.05
CA PHE A 63 1.49 14.93 -4.18
C PHE A 63 0.00 14.86 -4.54
N THR A 64 -0.64 16.01 -4.73
CA THR A 64 -2.05 16.10 -5.11
C THR A 64 -2.31 15.38 -6.43
N ASP A 65 -1.49 15.64 -7.45
CA ASP A 65 -1.62 15.05 -8.78
C ASP A 65 -1.44 13.53 -8.78
N VAL A 66 -0.48 13.03 -7.99
CA VAL A 66 -0.22 11.58 -7.83
C VAL A 66 -1.37 10.89 -7.09
N ALA A 67 -2.06 11.60 -6.20
CA ALA A 67 -3.21 11.08 -5.45
C ALA A 67 -4.55 11.16 -6.23
N LEU A 68 -4.58 11.77 -7.42
CA LEU A 68 -5.82 11.88 -8.20
C LEU A 68 -6.32 10.52 -8.68
N GLU A 69 -7.64 10.39 -8.72
CA GLU A 69 -8.32 9.26 -9.37
C GLU A 69 -8.09 9.31 -10.88
N VAL A 70 -7.84 8.14 -11.46
CA VAL A 70 -7.69 7.97 -12.90
C VAL A 70 -9.08 8.02 -13.53
N ASP A 71 -9.33 9.05 -14.33
CA ASP A 71 -10.59 9.19 -15.07
C ASP A 71 -10.75 8.12 -16.17
N ALA A 72 -11.97 7.99 -16.71
CA ALA A 72 -12.28 6.97 -17.73
C ALA A 72 -11.41 7.08 -19.00
N ARG A 73 -11.01 8.30 -19.40
CA ARG A 73 -10.18 8.53 -20.59
C ARG A 73 -8.75 8.08 -20.35
N ALA A 74 -8.22 8.36 -19.17
CA ALA A 74 -6.90 7.90 -18.76
C ALA A 74 -6.89 6.38 -18.54
N GLN A 75 -7.96 5.79 -18.00
CA GLN A 75 -8.10 4.35 -17.86
C GLN A 75 -8.05 3.65 -19.23
N GLU A 76 -8.79 4.15 -20.23
CA GLU A 76 -8.75 3.59 -21.60
C GLU A 76 -7.34 3.66 -22.21
N ARG A 77 -6.61 4.75 -21.97
CA ARG A 77 -5.21 4.89 -22.44
C ARG A 77 -4.22 3.98 -21.73
N LEU A 78 -4.49 3.60 -20.48
CA LEU A 78 -3.61 2.78 -19.65
C LEU A 78 -3.89 1.28 -19.82
N TYR A 79 -5.17 0.90 -19.93
CA TYR A 79 -5.63 -0.48 -19.90
C TYR A 79 -6.36 -0.91 -21.19
N GLY A 80 -6.57 -0.02 -22.16
CA GLY A 80 -7.38 -0.29 -23.35
C GLY A 80 -8.88 -0.19 -23.07
N SER A 81 -9.71 -0.42 -24.09
CA SER A 81 -11.17 -0.35 -23.97
C SER A 81 -11.71 -1.38 -22.95
N PRO A 82 -12.67 -0.99 -22.08
CA PRO A 82 -13.27 -1.87 -21.08
C PRO A 82 -13.98 -3.10 -21.69
N GLN A 83 -14.28 -3.10 -22.99
CA GLN A 83 -14.92 -4.21 -23.70
C GLN A 83 -14.04 -5.46 -23.86
N ALA A 84 -12.74 -5.39 -23.52
CA ALA A 84 -11.85 -6.54 -23.52
C ALA A 84 -11.66 -7.18 -22.12
N ALA A 85 -12.31 -6.65 -21.08
CA ALA A 85 -12.19 -7.13 -19.71
C ALA A 85 -13.50 -7.78 -19.23
N ASP A 86 -13.89 -8.87 -19.88
CA ASP A 86 -14.85 -9.80 -19.30
C ASP A 86 -14.23 -10.39 -18.02
N GLY A 87 -14.76 -10.01 -16.85
CA GLY A 87 -14.60 -10.79 -15.62
C GLY A 87 -13.49 -10.41 -14.63
N VAL A 88 -12.83 -9.25 -14.72
CA VAL A 88 -11.86 -8.84 -13.68
C VAL A 88 -12.56 -7.99 -12.62
N GLU A 89 -12.89 -8.62 -11.48
CA GLU A 89 -13.35 -7.94 -10.27
C GLU A 89 -12.31 -6.88 -9.86
N ASN A 90 -12.73 -5.60 -9.80
CA ASN A 90 -11.93 -4.57 -9.15
C ASN A 90 -11.72 -5.01 -7.70
N CYS A 91 -10.47 -5.30 -7.33
CA CYS A 91 -10.09 -6.02 -6.12
C CYS A 91 -10.16 -5.18 -4.83
N GLY A 92 -11.16 -4.31 -4.71
CA GLY A 92 -11.42 -3.57 -3.49
C GLY A 92 -12.84 -3.81 -3.01
N PHE A 93 -13.00 -3.79 -1.69
CA PHE A 93 -14.32 -3.77 -1.07
C PHE A 93 -15.17 -2.70 -1.74
N MET A 94 -16.42 -3.04 -2.09
CA MET A 94 -17.41 -2.03 -2.40
C MET A 94 -17.38 -1.00 -1.27
N THR A 95 -17.22 0.27 -1.62
CA THR A 95 -17.42 1.34 -0.65
C THR A 95 -18.82 1.18 -0.04
N ALA A 96 -19.09 1.82 1.11
CA ALA A 96 -20.43 1.79 1.72
C ALA A 96 -21.57 2.16 0.74
N ASN A 97 -21.23 2.81 -0.38
CA ASN A 97 -22.13 3.24 -1.45
C ASN A 97 -22.22 2.24 -2.63
N GLY A 98 -21.67 1.02 -2.51
CA GLY A 98 -21.74 -0.02 -3.54
C GLY A 98 -20.82 0.18 -4.75
N THR A 99 -19.94 1.20 -4.73
CA THR A 99 -19.00 1.48 -5.82
C THR A 99 -17.62 0.90 -5.52
N PHE A 100 -17.00 0.30 -6.55
CA PHE A 100 -15.62 -0.16 -6.48
C PHE A 100 -14.66 1.02 -6.26
N PRO A 101 -13.58 0.83 -5.47
CA PRO A 101 -12.60 1.89 -5.28
C PRO A 101 -11.95 2.22 -6.61
N ARG A 102 -11.86 3.52 -6.88
CA ARG A 102 -11.33 4.05 -8.13
C ARG A 102 -9.81 4.02 -8.08
N VAL A 103 -9.21 3.52 -9.15
CA VAL A 103 -7.76 3.49 -9.31
C VAL A 103 -7.21 4.91 -9.28
N CYS A 104 -6.19 5.16 -8.48
CA CYS A 104 -5.48 6.45 -8.42
C CYS A 104 -4.15 6.38 -9.20
N PHE A 105 -3.62 7.55 -9.59
CA PHE A 105 -2.39 7.60 -10.37
C PHE A 105 -1.17 6.99 -9.66
N TYR A 106 -1.09 7.07 -8.33
CA TYR A 106 -0.02 6.41 -7.57
C TYR A 106 0.07 4.90 -7.82
N GLU A 107 -1.07 4.23 -8.04
CA GLU A 107 -1.10 2.79 -8.32
C GLU A 107 -0.47 2.49 -9.68
N VAL A 108 -0.75 3.35 -10.66
CA VAL A 108 -0.17 3.28 -12.01
C VAL A 108 1.33 3.48 -11.95
N PHE A 109 1.81 4.46 -11.18
CA PHE A 109 3.23 4.74 -11.02
C PHE A 109 3.96 3.60 -10.30
N ALA A 110 3.43 3.11 -9.19
CA ALA A 110 4.06 2.04 -8.43
C ALA A 110 4.18 0.76 -9.26
N GLN A 111 3.14 0.42 -10.00
CA GLN A 111 3.20 -0.70 -10.94
C GLN A 111 4.21 -0.46 -12.05
N HIS A 112 4.27 0.74 -12.62
CA HIS A 112 5.23 1.07 -13.65
C HIS A 112 6.68 0.93 -13.17
N TYR A 113 7.04 1.51 -12.02
CA TYR A 113 8.40 1.44 -11.52
C TYR A 113 8.79 0.03 -11.07
N ALA A 114 7.84 -0.80 -10.65
CA ALA A 114 8.10 -2.22 -10.44
C ALA A 114 8.38 -2.98 -11.76
N GLN A 115 7.65 -2.67 -12.84
CA GLN A 115 7.84 -3.29 -14.16
C GLN A 115 9.07 -2.76 -14.92
N VAL A 116 9.43 -1.48 -14.73
CA VAL A 116 10.57 -0.82 -15.37
C VAL A 116 11.43 -0.14 -14.29
N PRO A 117 12.26 -0.90 -13.57
CA PRO A 117 13.03 -0.38 -12.43
C PRO A 117 14.04 0.72 -12.81
N GLU A 118 14.51 0.74 -14.05
CA GLU A 118 15.47 1.75 -14.52
C GLU A 118 14.86 3.17 -14.50
N ASP A 119 13.62 3.33 -14.98
CA ASP A 119 12.89 4.60 -14.92
C ASP A 119 12.73 5.08 -13.46
N GLY A 120 12.60 4.15 -12.52
CA GLY A 120 12.57 4.45 -11.09
C GLY A 120 13.92 4.91 -10.56
N LYS A 121 15.01 4.24 -10.95
CA LYS A 121 16.38 4.59 -10.54
C LYS A 121 16.79 5.99 -11.02
N GLU A 122 16.34 6.40 -12.20
CA GLU A 122 16.65 7.74 -12.76
C GLU A 122 16.14 8.89 -11.87
N ILE A 123 15.03 8.71 -11.16
CA ILE A 123 14.44 9.78 -10.33
C ILE A 123 14.86 9.73 -8.86
N LEU A 124 15.46 8.62 -8.39
CA LEU A 124 15.93 8.51 -6.99
C LEU A 124 16.91 9.61 -6.58
N PRO A 125 17.89 10.04 -7.39
CA PRO A 125 18.79 11.14 -7.04
C PRO A 125 18.05 12.46 -6.75
N LEU A 126 16.88 12.68 -7.36
CA LEU A 126 16.05 13.86 -7.08
C LEU A 126 15.42 13.76 -5.68
N PHE A 127 14.90 12.59 -5.32
CA PHE A 127 14.39 12.34 -3.97
C PHE A 127 15.47 12.51 -2.90
N LEU A 128 16.68 12.00 -3.15
CA LEU A 128 17.79 12.13 -2.21
C LEU A 128 18.16 13.59 -1.90
N GLN A 129 18.02 14.49 -2.88
CA GLN A 129 18.24 15.93 -2.72
C GLN A 129 17.05 16.65 -2.06
N LEU A 130 15.84 16.10 -2.18
CA LEU A 130 14.59 16.69 -1.67
C LEU A 130 14.14 16.10 -0.32
N TRP A 131 14.84 15.12 0.23
CA TRP A 131 14.41 14.33 1.41
C TRP A 131 14.00 15.14 2.64
N SER A 132 14.60 16.30 2.86
CA SER A 132 14.26 17.17 4.00
C SER A 132 12.99 17.99 3.79
N GLN A 133 12.34 17.90 2.63
CA GLN A 133 11.20 18.72 2.27
C GLN A 133 9.89 17.99 2.56
N SER A 134 8.85 18.77 2.90
CA SER A 134 7.50 18.24 3.09
C SER A 134 6.97 17.57 1.82
N PHE A 135 6.05 16.62 1.99
CA PHE A 135 5.45 15.78 0.94
C PHE A 135 6.38 14.76 0.28
N VAL A 136 7.70 14.87 0.43
CA VAL A 136 8.63 14.05 -0.33
C VAL A 136 8.60 12.58 0.11
N SER A 137 8.55 12.30 1.41
CA SER A 137 8.39 10.94 1.92
C SER A 137 7.04 10.34 1.50
N GLN A 138 5.95 11.12 1.52
CA GLN A 138 4.62 10.70 1.05
C GLN A 138 4.63 10.37 -0.45
N ILE A 139 5.14 11.27 -1.29
CA ILE A 139 5.25 11.05 -2.74
C ILE A 139 6.09 9.81 -3.00
N PHE A 140 7.23 9.66 -2.32
CA PHE A 140 8.06 8.47 -2.46
C PHE A 140 7.29 7.20 -2.10
N ALA A 141 6.60 7.16 -0.95
CA ALA A 141 5.84 5.99 -0.54
C ALA A 141 4.79 5.61 -1.58
N LEU A 142 4.04 6.58 -2.08
CA LEU A 142 3.03 6.38 -3.13
C LEU A 142 3.63 5.82 -4.42
N LEU A 143 4.72 6.41 -4.92
CA LEU A 143 5.32 6.04 -6.20
C LEU A 143 6.12 4.74 -6.13
N PHE A 144 6.77 4.44 -5.00
CA PHE A 144 7.78 3.39 -4.93
C PHE A 144 7.42 2.20 -4.04
N HIS A 145 6.24 2.14 -3.42
CA HIS A 145 5.88 1.02 -2.54
C HIS A 145 6.10 -0.35 -3.19
N ARG A 146 5.67 -0.57 -4.43
CA ARG A 146 5.89 -1.85 -5.13
C ARG A 146 7.37 -2.09 -5.47
N TRP A 147 8.02 -1.11 -6.08
CA TRP A 147 9.46 -1.16 -6.40
C TRP A 147 10.33 -1.40 -5.16
N LEU A 148 9.87 -0.96 -3.99
CA LEU A 148 10.55 -1.16 -2.71
C LEU A 148 10.66 -2.65 -2.34
N PHE A 149 9.60 -3.42 -2.60
CA PHE A 149 9.48 -4.81 -2.17
C PHE A 149 9.69 -5.83 -3.30
N GLU A 150 9.46 -5.46 -4.56
CA GLU A 150 9.56 -6.39 -5.70
C GLU A 150 10.98 -6.48 -6.27
N ILE A 151 11.80 -5.44 -6.15
CA ILE A 151 13.12 -5.39 -6.79
C ILE A 151 14.20 -5.82 -5.78
N PRO A 152 14.89 -6.95 -6.01
CA PRO A 152 15.99 -7.37 -5.16
C PRO A 152 17.08 -6.31 -5.15
N ARG A 153 17.43 -5.83 -3.96
CA ARG A 153 18.58 -4.93 -3.78
C ARG A 153 19.69 -5.74 -3.16
N GLN A 154 20.89 -5.61 -3.72
CA GLN A 154 22.08 -5.92 -2.95
C GLN A 154 22.04 -5.06 -1.67
N GLU A 155 22.55 -5.58 -0.55
CA GLU A 155 22.69 -4.85 0.71
C GLU A 155 23.63 -3.65 0.50
N SER A 156 23.12 -2.59 -0.12
CA SER A 156 23.87 -1.40 -0.49
C SER A 156 23.33 -0.19 0.27
N GLU A 157 24.20 0.82 0.40
CA GLU A 157 23.88 2.12 0.95
C GLU A 157 22.55 2.65 0.36
N GLY A 158 21.58 2.89 1.25
CA GLY A 158 20.27 3.42 0.87
C GLY A 158 19.08 2.52 1.19
N SER A 159 19.25 1.20 1.38
CA SER A 159 18.12 0.30 1.73
C SER A 159 17.40 0.77 3.00
N LEU A 160 18.14 1.06 4.07
CA LEU A 160 17.58 1.61 5.30
C LEU A 160 16.92 2.98 5.06
N ARG A 161 17.60 3.88 4.33
CA ARG A 161 17.11 5.25 4.06
C ARG A 161 15.78 5.24 3.29
N TYR A 162 15.64 4.39 2.27
CA TYR A 162 14.40 4.23 1.52
C TYR A 162 13.30 3.57 2.35
N SER A 163 13.67 2.58 3.16
CA SER A 163 12.74 1.88 4.05
C SER A 163 12.15 2.82 5.11
N THR A 164 12.99 3.61 5.77
CA THR A 164 12.57 4.63 6.74
C THR A 164 11.69 5.68 6.08
N ALA A 165 12.07 6.19 4.91
CA ALA A 165 11.27 7.18 4.20
C ALA A 165 9.92 6.65 3.71
N PHE A 166 9.86 5.37 3.33
CA PHE A 166 8.60 4.70 3.03
C PHE A 166 7.68 4.66 4.25
N VAL A 167 8.19 4.20 5.40
CA VAL A 167 7.38 4.11 6.62
C VAL A 167 6.92 5.49 7.10
N GLU A 168 7.81 6.49 7.07
CA GLU A 168 7.46 7.87 7.40
C GLU A 168 6.38 8.43 6.45
N GLY A 169 6.58 8.26 5.15
CA GLY A 169 5.64 8.70 4.13
C GLY A 169 4.28 8.02 4.27
N ALA A 170 4.27 6.70 4.43
CA ALA A 170 3.06 5.91 4.60
C ALA A 170 2.33 6.26 5.91
N SER A 171 3.05 6.53 7.00
CA SER A 171 2.45 7.05 8.25
C SER A 171 1.73 8.37 8.02
N ASN A 172 2.35 9.33 7.33
CA ASN A 172 1.71 10.62 7.05
C ASN A 172 0.49 10.47 6.10
N ILE A 173 0.57 9.58 5.12
CA ILE A 173 -0.54 9.25 4.22
C ILE A 173 -1.72 8.63 4.99
N PHE A 174 -1.43 7.73 5.94
CA PHE A 174 -2.45 7.15 6.81
C PHE A 174 -3.23 8.24 7.55
N TRP A 175 -2.53 9.21 8.14
CA TRP A 175 -3.18 10.32 8.84
C TRP A 175 -4.03 11.19 7.92
N ILE A 176 -3.64 11.39 6.66
CA ILE A 176 -4.44 12.14 5.68
C ILE A 176 -5.77 11.43 5.40
N ASP A 177 -5.74 10.12 5.17
CA ASP A 177 -6.96 9.33 4.93
C ASP A 177 -7.85 9.31 6.18
N LEU A 178 -7.26 9.11 7.37
CA LEU A 178 -7.99 9.13 8.64
C LEU A 178 -8.66 10.48 8.90
N GLN A 179 -7.94 11.59 8.75
CA GLN A 179 -8.46 12.94 8.99
C GLN A 179 -9.51 13.36 7.97
N SER A 180 -9.35 12.97 6.70
CA SER A 180 -10.33 13.25 5.66
C SER A 180 -11.53 12.30 5.67
N ASN A 181 -11.43 11.22 6.44
CA ASN A 181 -12.35 10.09 6.43
C ASN A 181 -12.59 9.52 5.02
N VAL A 182 -11.52 9.46 4.22
CA VAL A 182 -11.51 8.87 2.89
C VAL A 182 -10.50 7.74 2.88
N ARG A 183 -10.79 6.66 2.14
CA ARG A 183 -9.90 5.50 1.99
C ARG A 183 -9.14 5.53 0.67
N ARG A 184 -8.56 6.69 0.31
CA ARG A 184 -7.94 6.93 -1.00
C ARG A 184 -6.68 6.08 -1.21
N PHE A 185 -5.94 5.85 -0.14
CA PHE A 185 -4.64 5.17 -0.16
C PHE A 185 -4.74 3.71 0.30
N TYR A 186 -5.95 3.18 0.45
CA TYR A 186 -6.22 1.80 0.87
C TYR A 186 -5.41 0.77 0.08
N SER A 187 -5.32 0.91 -1.24
CA SER A 187 -4.70 -0.13 -2.08
C SER A 187 -3.19 -0.24 -1.88
N MET A 188 -2.50 0.84 -1.48
CA MET A 188 -1.09 0.82 -1.08
C MET A 188 -0.90 -0.02 0.19
N PHE A 189 -1.72 0.23 1.22
CA PHE A 189 -1.63 -0.50 2.47
C PHE A 189 -2.06 -1.96 2.33
N ASN A 190 -3.14 -2.23 1.58
CA ASN A 190 -3.58 -3.59 1.29
C ASN A 190 -2.50 -4.36 0.53
N TYR A 191 -1.83 -3.75 -0.46
CA TYR A 191 -0.67 -4.36 -1.12
C TYR A 191 0.44 -4.65 -0.10
N THR A 192 0.82 -3.65 0.70
CA THR A 192 1.90 -3.79 1.68
C THR A 192 1.59 -4.90 2.68
N PHE A 193 0.34 -5.07 3.09
CA PHE A 193 -0.02 -6.14 4.00
C PHE A 193 -0.06 -7.51 3.32
N GLU A 194 -0.91 -7.67 2.31
CA GLU A 194 -1.21 -8.97 1.69
C GLU A 194 0.00 -9.54 0.93
N GLU A 195 0.77 -8.67 0.25
CA GLU A 195 1.84 -9.09 -0.65
C GLU A 195 3.23 -9.02 -0.01
N VAL A 196 3.41 -8.29 1.09
CA VAL A 196 4.73 -8.10 1.70
C VAL A 196 4.77 -8.66 3.10
N VAL A 197 3.82 -8.30 3.97
CA VAL A 197 3.85 -8.74 5.37
C VAL A 197 3.44 -10.20 5.54
N LEU A 198 2.45 -10.67 4.77
CA LEU A 198 2.06 -12.09 4.79
C LEU A 198 3.07 -13.00 4.07
N ASP A 199 3.95 -12.44 3.24
CA ASP A 199 5.08 -13.15 2.63
C ASP A 199 6.35 -12.97 3.48
N ASN A 200 6.66 -13.98 4.30
CA ASN A 200 7.86 -13.99 5.15
C ASN A 200 9.16 -13.76 4.35
N GLY A 201 9.23 -14.16 3.07
CA GLY A 201 10.38 -13.93 2.21
C GLY A 201 10.57 -12.43 1.92
N ARG A 202 9.51 -11.76 1.46
CA ARG A 202 9.55 -10.32 1.13
C ARG A 202 9.71 -9.43 2.36
N LEU A 203 9.13 -9.80 3.51
CA LEU A 203 9.36 -9.07 4.75
C LEU A 203 10.80 -9.21 5.25
N SER A 204 11.42 -10.38 5.04
CA SER A 204 12.77 -10.66 5.52
C SER A 204 13.84 -9.82 4.82
N SER A 205 13.60 -9.35 3.58
CA SER A 205 14.51 -8.46 2.85
C SER A 205 14.54 -7.03 3.38
N PHE A 206 13.63 -6.67 4.29
CA PHE A 206 13.58 -5.34 4.89
C PHE A 206 14.50 -5.24 6.12
N PRO A 207 15.25 -4.13 6.30
CA PRO A 207 16.07 -3.93 7.50
C PRO A 207 15.23 -4.07 8.78
N ILE A 208 15.81 -4.69 9.81
CA ILE A 208 15.09 -5.04 11.05
C ILE A 208 14.38 -3.83 11.68
N GLN A 209 15.05 -2.68 11.74
CA GLN A 209 14.47 -1.46 12.31
C GLN A 209 13.25 -0.99 11.52
N ALA A 210 13.38 -0.83 10.20
CA ALA A 210 12.27 -0.39 9.35
C ALA A 210 11.13 -1.43 9.29
N ARG A 211 11.43 -2.71 9.51
CA ARG A 211 10.43 -3.77 9.65
C ARG A 211 9.54 -3.54 10.87
N GLN A 212 10.14 -3.22 12.02
CA GLN A 212 9.37 -2.95 13.24
C GLN A 212 8.45 -1.74 13.05
N ASP A 213 8.97 -0.65 12.50
CA ASP A 213 8.18 0.55 12.25
C ASP A 213 7.05 0.28 11.25
N LEU A 214 7.30 -0.55 10.23
CA LEU A 214 6.29 -0.98 9.26
C LEU A 214 5.17 -1.80 9.91
N LEU A 215 5.50 -2.75 10.78
CA LEU A 215 4.50 -3.58 11.45
C LEU A 215 3.63 -2.73 12.41
N LEU A 216 4.24 -1.76 13.11
CA LEU A 216 3.51 -0.79 13.93
C LEU A 216 2.58 0.10 13.08
N LEU A 217 3.04 0.58 11.94
CA LEU A 217 2.18 1.34 11.02
C LEU A 217 0.99 0.50 10.54
N LEU A 218 1.22 -0.78 10.22
CA LEU A 218 0.17 -1.64 9.70
C LEU A 218 -0.83 -2.08 10.77
N SER A 219 -0.45 -2.14 12.05
CA SER A 219 -1.42 -2.37 13.13
C SER A 219 -2.43 -1.21 13.23
N ARG A 220 -2.00 0.04 13.05
CA ARG A 220 -2.86 1.24 12.96
C ARG A 220 -3.83 1.16 11.78
N TYR A 221 -3.28 0.78 10.62
CA TYR A 221 -4.03 0.62 9.38
C TYR A 221 -5.21 -0.35 9.54
N MET A 222 -4.99 -1.50 10.17
CA MET A 222 -6.00 -2.55 10.29
C MET A 222 -7.27 -2.07 10.99
N LEU A 223 -7.14 -1.23 12.01
CA LEU A 223 -8.28 -0.72 12.77
C LEU A 223 -9.17 0.21 11.95
N TYR A 224 -8.57 0.99 11.05
CA TYR A 224 -9.29 1.99 10.28
C TYR A 224 -9.87 1.44 8.97
N TYR A 225 -9.09 0.64 8.24
CA TYR A 225 -9.46 0.23 6.88
C TYR A 225 -10.23 -1.08 6.81
N GLU A 226 -10.01 -2.01 7.74
CA GLU A 226 -10.48 -3.39 7.60
C GLU A 226 -11.74 -3.68 8.41
N PRO A 227 -12.70 -4.45 7.84
CA PRO A 227 -13.83 -4.95 8.60
C PRO A 227 -13.38 -6.02 9.61
N ALA A 228 -14.22 -6.26 10.64
CA ALA A 228 -13.92 -7.18 11.74
C ALA A 228 -13.53 -8.60 11.28
N ASP A 229 -14.17 -9.09 10.21
CA ASP A 229 -13.96 -10.43 9.68
C ASP A 229 -12.54 -10.59 9.12
N ARG A 230 -12.05 -9.57 8.42
CA ARG A 230 -10.67 -9.53 7.89
C ARG A 230 -9.65 -9.26 8.97
N LEU A 231 -9.97 -8.44 9.95
CA LEU A 231 -9.11 -8.21 11.10
C LEU A 231 -8.76 -9.53 11.80
N ARG A 232 -9.74 -10.44 11.99
CA ARG A 232 -9.49 -11.77 12.54
C ARG A 232 -8.51 -12.58 11.70
N TYR A 233 -8.66 -12.56 10.38
CA TYR A 233 -7.75 -13.24 9.45
C TYR A 233 -6.34 -12.66 9.55
N TYR A 234 -6.19 -11.34 9.55
CA TYR A 234 -4.89 -10.68 9.64
C TYR A 234 -4.20 -10.93 10.97
N LEU A 235 -4.90 -10.83 12.10
CA LEU A 235 -4.32 -11.14 13.42
C LEU A 235 -3.84 -12.59 13.53
N LYS A 236 -4.51 -13.54 12.86
CA LYS A 236 -4.10 -14.96 12.86
C LYS A 236 -2.84 -15.20 12.03
N ASN A 237 -2.68 -14.49 10.92
CA ASN A 237 -1.61 -14.71 9.94
C ASN A 237 -0.48 -13.69 10.05
N PHE A 238 -0.57 -12.73 10.98
CA PHE A 238 0.46 -11.73 11.17
C PHE A 238 1.81 -12.40 11.48
N PRO A 239 2.90 -11.97 10.84
CA PRO A 239 4.20 -12.62 11.02
C PRO A 239 4.64 -12.55 12.48
N LYS A 240 4.95 -13.73 13.04
CA LYS A 240 5.59 -13.86 14.35
C LYS A 240 7.04 -13.47 14.22
N THR A 241 7.38 -12.26 14.64
CA THR A 241 8.73 -11.76 14.56
C THR A 241 9.53 -12.18 15.79
N GLY A 242 10.37 -13.21 15.67
CA GLY A 242 11.17 -13.73 16.79
C GLY A 242 12.18 -12.76 17.42
N ASN A 243 12.36 -11.56 16.87
CA ASN A 243 13.29 -10.52 17.34
C ASN A 243 12.60 -9.21 17.75
N VAL A 244 11.31 -9.25 18.07
CA VAL A 244 10.55 -8.06 18.45
C VAL A 244 10.18 -8.13 19.93
N VAL A 245 10.27 -6.98 20.60
CA VAL A 245 10.02 -6.85 22.04
C VAL A 245 8.54 -7.09 22.40
N LEU A 246 7.63 -6.95 21.42
CA LEU A 246 6.19 -7.10 21.54
C LEU A 246 5.68 -8.00 20.40
N GLU A 247 4.86 -9.01 20.71
CA GLU A 247 4.21 -9.81 19.66
C GLU A 247 3.26 -8.92 18.84
N PRO A 248 2.90 -9.30 17.61
CA PRO A 248 1.93 -8.56 16.80
C PRO A 248 0.62 -8.21 17.51
N ALA A 249 0.13 -9.13 18.35
CA ALA A 249 -1.03 -8.91 19.19
C ALA A 249 -0.78 -7.84 20.26
N ASP A 250 0.43 -7.82 20.85
CA ASP A 250 0.81 -6.81 21.83
C ASP A 250 0.97 -5.44 21.15
N MET A 251 1.59 -5.36 19.97
CA MET A 251 1.66 -4.13 19.17
C MET A 251 0.27 -3.59 18.82
N PHE A 252 -0.63 -4.48 18.41
CA PHE A 252 -2.02 -4.12 18.10
C PHE A 252 -2.78 -3.66 19.34
N VAL A 253 -2.62 -4.34 20.48
CA VAL A 253 -3.26 -3.97 21.75
C VAL A 253 -2.70 -2.65 22.29
N THR A 254 -1.39 -2.44 22.26
CA THR A 254 -0.76 -1.17 22.65
C THR A 254 -1.30 -0.04 21.78
N GLU A 255 -1.33 -0.21 20.47
CA GLU A 255 -1.83 0.83 19.57
C GLU A 255 -3.33 1.08 19.74
N LEU A 256 -4.14 0.03 19.88
CA LEU A 256 -5.57 0.17 20.19
C LEU A 256 -5.76 0.95 21.50
N THR A 257 -4.96 0.62 22.52
CA THR A 257 -4.99 1.31 23.82
C THR A 257 -4.62 2.77 23.67
N ASP A 258 -3.54 3.07 22.95
CA ASP A 258 -3.07 4.45 22.71
C ASP A 258 -4.08 5.27 21.91
N GLN A 259 -4.71 4.69 20.89
CA GLN A 259 -5.75 5.37 20.11
C GLN A 259 -7.01 5.64 20.93
N VAL A 260 -7.45 4.68 21.76
CA VAL A 260 -8.59 4.86 22.67
C VAL A 260 -8.28 5.91 23.74
N TRP A 261 -7.08 5.89 24.32
CA TRP A 261 -6.66 6.89 25.31
C TRP A 261 -6.52 8.30 24.71
N SER A 262 -5.98 8.41 23.50
CA SER A 262 -5.87 9.68 22.78
C SER A 262 -7.24 10.26 22.42
N CYS A 263 -8.21 9.40 22.11
CA CYS A 263 -9.60 9.79 21.84
C CYS A 263 -10.34 10.18 23.14
N GLY A 264 -10.10 9.47 24.24
CA GLY A 264 -10.69 9.79 25.55
C GLY A 264 -10.21 11.13 26.13
N GLN A 265 -8.96 11.53 25.87
CA GLN A 265 -8.45 12.86 26.29
C GLN A 265 -9.11 14.03 25.55
N LEU A 266 -9.63 13.81 24.34
CA LEU A 266 -10.39 14.82 23.58
C LEU A 266 -11.82 15.02 24.12
N GLN A 267 -12.32 14.14 24.99
CA GLN A 267 -13.65 14.26 25.60
C GLN A 267 -13.65 14.80 27.04
N VAL A 268 -12.47 15.05 27.64
CA VAL A 268 -12.36 15.51 29.05
C VAL A 268 -12.16 17.03 29.14
N HIS A 269 -12.21 17.75 28.01
CA HIS A 269 -12.06 19.20 27.96
C HIS A 269 -13.29 19.98 27.46
N ASP A 270 -14.46 19.36 27.41
CA ASP A 270 -15.75 20.07 27.26
C ASP A 270 -16.46 20.24 28.62
#